data_AF-D6PBG2-F1
#
_entry.id   AF-D6PBG2-F1
#
_cell.length_a   1.000
_cell.length_b   1.000
_cell.length_c   1.000
_cell.angle_alpha   90.00
_cell.angle_beta   90.00
_cell.angle_gamma   90.00
#
_symmetry.space_group_name_H-M   'P 1'
#
loop_
_entity.id
_entity.type
_entity.pdbx_description
1 polymer ?
#
loop_
_entity_poly.entity_id
_entity_poly.type
_entity_poly.pdbx_seq_one_letter_code
_entity_poly.pdbx_strand_id
1 'polypeptide(L)'
;MDLENLGNLEDSFTIHVTESPSWASVTTSSEVYTVSESDTQTAIPIMITIDEGSDALQTGSLEIEVRSGGVTHDAVTRDIQVAPVIDWALIATQDGRDGDNVIISITIRNEGNDFDGVMVALDMDVDAVFGLIPPEDALHSEAEHIRYFECRDVDEGMNMTFQAYSSVPEGFTGNGTATLELTVQSIRDPQQNFSTSTNIDYTAVIQNPIEKEGTSAIAVAFEKSLIFLLEWNGLVMTVVVVAIGSILLNQALVRRQKDLERMKRENAPETESVETVSDWTKRFSERSTGAQENVISPAVKSDAFVESFRSKSKRSVESPKMVDQGKLSQASDILDRHEEEENIAVADNLVLELLDEDESTDTVFDLDL
;
A
#
# COMPACT_ATOMS: atom_id res chain seq x y z
N MET A 1 1.35 34.38 -38.56
CA MET A 1 1.65 34.53 -40.01
C MET A 1 2.52 35.76 -40.17
N ASP A 2 3.45 35.76 -41.13
CA ASP A 2 4.25 36.94 -41.45
C ASP A 2 3.84 37.45 -42.84
N LEU A 3 3.79 38.77 -42.99
CA LEU A 3 3.41 39.46 -44.21
C LEU A 3 4.56 40.36 -44.65
N GLU A 4 5.17 40.04 -45.80
CA GLU A 4 6.29 40.79 -46.38
C GLU A 4 5.82 41.58 -47.59
N ASN A 5 6.11 42.89 -47.62
CA ASN A 5 5.86 43.73 -48.79
C ASN A 5 7.10 43.77 -49.68
N LEU A 6 7.09 42.98 -50.77
CA LEU A 6 8.16 42.96 -51.78
C LEU A 6 8.13 44.16 -52.74
N GLY A 7 7.16 45.07 -52.58
CA GLY A 7 7.01 46.28 -53.37
C GLY A 7 7.99 47.39 -52.96
N ASN A 8 8.04 48.42 -53.81
CA ASN A 8 8.88 49.61 -53.63
C ASN A 8 8.12 50.83 -53.06
N LEU A 9 6.91 50.60 -52.54
CA LEU A 9 6.04 51.61 -51.95
C LEU A 9 5.28 50.98 -50.78
N GLU A 10 4.82 51.81 -49.84
CA GLU A 10 3.84 51.39 -48.83
C GLU A 10 2.55 50.94 -49.53
N ASP A 11 2.03 49.78 -49.13
CA ASP A 11 0.78 49.24 -49.65
C ASP A 11 -0.08 48.66 -48.52
N SER A 12 -1.37 48.50 -48.81
CA SER A 12 -2.38 47.95 -47.91
C SER A 12 -2.80 46.55 -48.37
N PHE A 13 -2.62 45.57 -47.51
CA PHE A 13 -2.98 44.18 -47.76
C PHE A 13 -4.20 43.78 -46.93
N THR A 14 -4.97 42.85 -47.47
CA THR A 14 -6.13 42.23 -46.84
C THR A 14 -5.90 40.73 -46.80
N ILE A 15 -6.25 40.09 -45.68
CA ILE A 15 -6.15 38.64 -45.51
C ILE A 15 -7.55 38.07 -45.68
N HIS A 16 -7.72 37.15 -46.61
CA HIS A 16 -9.00 36.52 -46.92
C HIS A 16 -8.89 35.01 -46.73
N VAL A 17 -9.86 34.44 -46.01
CA VAL A 17 -10.03 32.99 -45.93
C VAL A 17 -10.92 32.57 -47.09
N THR A 18 -10.39 31.76 -48.01
CA THR A 18 -11.09 31.31 -49.22
C THR A 18 -11.71 29.93 -49.07
N GLU A 19 -11.03 29.05 -48.32
CA GLU A 19 -11.51 27.71 -48.00
C GLU A 19 -11.36 27.50 -46.49
N SER A 20 -12.42 27.07 -45.83
CA SER A 20 -12.37 26.59 -44.45
C SER A 20 -13.31 25.40 -44.27
N PRO A 21 -12.98 24.45 -43.38
CA PRO A 21 -13.90 23.37 -43.05
C PRO A 21 -15.20 23.91 -42.43
N SER A 22 -16.30 23.19 -42.59
CA SER A 22 -17.62 23.63 -42.10
C SER A 22 -17.74 23.68 -40.57
N TRP A 23 -16.81 23.04 -39.87
CA TRP A 23 -16.73 22.92 -38.40
C TRP A 23 -15.69 23.88 -37.78
N ALA A 24 -15.08 24.75 -38.59
CA ALA A 24 -14.10 25.73 -38.14
C ALA A 24 -14.46 27.13 -38.62
N SER A 25 -14.36 28.09 -37.71
CA SER A 25 -14.44 29.51 -38.01
C SER A 25 -13.07 30.17 -37.87
N VAL A 26 -12.74 31.06 -38.82
CA VAL A 26 -11.45 31.73 -38.86
C VAL A 26 -11.65 33.23 -38.81
N THR A 27 -10.94 33.89 -37.88
CA THR A 27 -10.99 35.33 -37.70
C THR A 27 -9.59 35.92 -37.68
N THR A 28 -9.44 37.11 -38.26
CA THR A 28 -8.21 37.89 -38.29
C THR A 28 -8.32 39.08 -37.34
N SER A 29 -7.19 39.55 -36.81
CA SER A 29 -7.18 40.70 -35.89
C SER A 29 -7.50 42.05 -36.55
N SER A 30 -7.23 42.16 -37.85
CA SER A 30 -7.52 43.34 -38.66
C SER A 30 -8.05 42.91 -40.02
N GLU A 31 -8.86 43.77 -40.62
CA GLU A 31 -9.29 43.62 -42.02
C GLU A 31 -8.21 44.10 -43.00
N VAL A 32 -7.41 45.09 -42.60
CA VAL A 32 -6.37 45.73 -43.44
C VAL A 32 -5.05 45.82 -42.68
N TYR A 33 -3.96 45.50 -43.36
CA TYR A 33 -2.59 45.56 -42.87
C TYR A 33 -1.78 46.48 -43.78
N THR A 34 -1.26 47.59 -43.24
CA THR A 34 -0.40 48.51 -43.99
C THR A 34 1.06 48.16 -43.72
N VAL A 35 1.81 47.85 -44.77
CA VAL A 35 3.22 47.44 -44.67
C VAL A 35 4.08 48.36 -45.53
N SER A 36 5.13 48.91 -44.93
CA SER A 36 6.09 49.80 -45.60
C SER A 36 6.83 49.09 -46.74
N GLU A 37 7.47 49.85 -47.62
CA GLU A 37 8.35 49.32 -48.67
C GLU A 37 9.40 48.35 -48.10
N SER A 38 9.49 47.15 -48.68
CA SER A 38 10.48 46.12 -48.31
C SER A 38 10.50 45.77 -46.82
N ASP A 39 9.39 45.99 -46.12
CA ASP A 39 9.23 45.71 -44.70
C ASP A 39 8.40 44.44 -44.49
N THR A 40 8.52 43.87 -43.30
CA THR A 40 7.79 42.66 -42.90
C THR A 40 7.02 42.91 -41.61
N GLN A 41 5.71 42.72 -41.67
CA GLN A 41 4.88 42.64 -40.49
C GLN A 41 4.86 41.19 -39.99
N THR A 42 5.45 40.95 -38.83
CA THR A 42 5.56 39.61 -38.25
C THR A 42 4.43 39.31 -37.26
N ALA A 43 4.20 38.02 -37.04
CA ALA A 43 3.30 37.50 -35.99
C ALA A 43 1.86 38.01 -36.07
N ILE A 44 1.30 38.16 -37.27
CA ILE A 44 -0.13 38.41 -37.46
C ILE A 44 -0.92 37.23 -36.89
N PRO A 45 -1.78 37.47 -35.88
CA PRO A 45 -2.57 36.41 -35.25
C PRO A 45 -3.76 36.05 -36.13
N ILE A 46 -3.92 34.75 -36.35
CA ILE A 46 -5.08 34.16 -37.03
C ILE A 46 -5.71 33.21 -36.02
N MET A 47 -6.96 33.50 -35.65
CA MET A 47 -7.70 32.72 -34.66
C MET A 47 -8.58 31.73 -35.39
N ILE A 48 -8.30 30.44 -35.18
CA ILE A 48 -9.11 29.33 -35.68
C ILE A 48 -9.89 28.80 -34.48
N THR A 49 -11.22 28.87 -34.55
CA THR A 49 -12.13 28.36 -33.53
C THR A 49 -12.83 27.14 -34.09
N ILE A 50 -12.78 26.04 -33.35
CA ILE A 50 -13.51 24.81 -33.67
C ILE A 50 -14.92 24.94 -33.09
N ASP A 51 -15.92 24.58 -33.89
CA ASP A 51 -17.30 24.64 -33.45
C ASP A 51 -17.57 23.56 -32.37
N GLU A 52 -18.40 23.90 -31.38
CA GLU A 52 -18.79 22.94 -30.34
C GLU A 52 -19.50 21.72 -30.96
N GLY A 53 -19.15 20.53 -30.48
CA GLY A 53 -19.69 19.27 -31.00
C GLY A 53 -19.05 18.79 -32.31
N SER A 54 -17.89 19.32 -32.69
CA SER A 54 -17.11 18.79 -33.80
C SER A 54 -16.42 17.48 -33.41
N ASP A 55 -16.61 16.44 -34.21
CA ASP A 55 -16.00 15.13 -34.03
C ASP A 55 -14.47 15.22 -33.96
N ALA A 56 -13.86 14.54 -33.00
CA ALA A 56 -12.41 14.46 -32.88
C ALA A 56 -11.77 13.84 -34.13
N LEU A 57 -10.51 14.21 -34.36
CA LEU A 57 -9.67 13.72 -35.46
C LEU A 57 -10.17 14.08 -36.86
N GLN A 58 -11.30 14.79 -36.97
CA GLN A 58 -11.77 15.32 -38.24
C GLN A 58 -10.73 16.25 -38.83
N THR A 59 -10.31 15.97 -40.07
CA THR A 59 -9.30 16.74 -40.79
C THR A 59 -9.94 17.66 -41.82
N GLY A 60 -9.35 18.83 -42.04
CA GLY A 60 -9.80 19.78 -43.05
C GLY A 60 -8.68 20.70 -43.50
N SER A 61 -8.88 21.34 -44.66
CA SER A 61 -7.93 22.29 -45.24
C SER A 61 -8.41 23.71 -45.04
N LEU A 62 -7.51 24.59 -44.63
CA LEU A 62 -7.70 26.02 -44.52
C LEU A 62 -6.83 26.72 -45.59
N GLU A 63 -7.45 27.50 -46.45
CA GLU A 63 -6.75 28.33 -47.44
C GLU A 63 -6.90 29.81 -47.10
N ILE A 64 -5.76 30.50 -47.02
CA ILE A 64 -5.66 31.90 -46.66
C ILE A 64 -4.92 32.64 -47.78
N GLU A 65 -5.58 33.60 -48.40
CA GLU A 65 -5.04 34.45 -49.44
C GLU A 65 -4.67 35.84 -48.92
N VAL A 66 -3.57 36.39 -49.44
CA VAL A 66 -3.21 37.80 -49.27
C VAL A 66 -3.58 38.57 -50.53
N ARG A 67 -4.36 39.64 -50.37
CA ARG A 67 -4.83 40.48 -51.47
C ARG A 67 -4.51 41.95 -51.28
N SER A 68 -4.10 42.65 -52.34
CA SER A 68 -4.05 44.12 -52.42
C SER A 68 -4.77 44.59 -53.68
N GLY A 69 -5.55 45.67 -53.57
CA GLY A 69 -6.29 46.23 -54.71
C GLY A 69 -7.25 45.25 -55.43
N GLY A 70 -7.71 44.19 -54.74
CA GLY A 70 -8.55 43.13 -55.31
C GLY A 70 -7.79 42.03 -56.06
N VAL A 71 -6.46 42.05 -56.06
CA VAL A 71 -5.59 41.03 -56.67
C VAL A 71 -4.99 40.15 -55.59
N THR A 72 -5.04 38.83 -55.78
CA THR A 72 -4.35 37.85 -54.92
C THR A 72 -2.86 37.81 -55.26
N HIS A 73 -2.01 37.96 -54.24
CA HIS A 73 -0.55 37.93 -54.36
C HIS A 73 0.04 36.58 -53.95
N ASP A 74 -0.50 35.99 -52.89
CA ASP A 74 -0.06 34.70 -52.37
C ASP A 74 -1.21 33.96 -51.66
N ALA A 75 -1.08 32.65 -51.55
CA ALA A 75 -2.02 31.77 -50.88
C ALA A 75 -1.28 30.73 -50.04
N VAL A 76 -1.73 30.56 -48.79
CA VAL A 76 -1.18 29.58 -47.85
C VAL A 76 -2.27 28.59 -47.49
N THR A 77 -1.98 27.31 -47.74
CA THR A 77 -2.82 26.20 -47.29
C THR A 77 -2.26 25.58 -46.01
N ARG A 78 -3.15 25.26 -45.07
CA ARG A 78 -2.83 24.55 -43.83
C ARG A 78 -3.86 23.47 -43.57
N ASP A 79 -3.37 22.26 -43.34
CA ASP A 79 -4.21 21.18 -42.82
C ASP A 79 -4.40 21.38 -41.32
N ILE A 80 -5.65 21.32 -40.88
CA ILE A 80 -6.06 21.39 -39.49
C ILE A 80 -6.81 20.12 -39.10
N GLN A 81 -6.69 19.74 -37.83
CA GLN A 81 -7.36 18.58 -37.26
C GLN A 81 -8.02 18.95 -35.94
N VAL A 82 -9.24 18.47 -35.72
CA VAL A 82 -9.93 18.60 -34.43
C VAL A 82 -9.21 17.73 -33.39
N ALA A 83 -8.76 18.34 -32.31
CA ALA A 83 -8.13 17.60 -31.21
C ALA A 83 -9.20 16.82 -30.42
N PRO A 84 -8.88 15.61 -29.93
CA PRO A 84 -9.75 14.89 -29.01
C PRO A 84 -9.81 15.62 -27.67
N VAL A 85 -11.03 15.78 -27.17
CA VAL A 85 -11.38 16.26 -25.84
C VAL A 85 -12.06 15.10 -25.13
N ILE A 86 -11.42 14.62 -24.07
CA ILE A 86 -11.97 13.57 -23.22
C ILE A 86 -12.78 14.27 -22.13
N ASP A 87 -14.05 13.91 -22.00
CA ASP A 87 -14.89 14.40 -20.92
C ASP A 87 -15.88 13.33 -20.41
N TRP A 88 -16.04 13.20 -19.10
CA TRP A 88 -16.92 12.24 -18.44
C TRP A 88 -17.74 12.90 -17.34
N ALA A 89 -19.05 12.67 -17.39
CA ALA A 89 -19.99 13.22 -16.42
C ALA A 89 -20.75 12.12 -15.65
N LEU A 90 -20.92 12.32 -14.34
CA LEU A 90 -21.85 11.56 -13.52
C LEU A 90 -23.28 12.09 -13.76
N ILE A 91 -24.14 11.26 -14.36
CA ILE A 91 -25.51 11.64 -14.72
C ILE A 91 -26.49 11.34 -13.60
N ALA A 92 -26.37 10.18 -12.97
CA ALA A 92 -27.28 9.75 -11.91
C ALA A 92 -26.65 8.75 -10.95
N THR A 93 -27.07 8.85 -9.70
CA THR A 93 -26.86 7.84 -8.67
C THR A 93 -28.24 7.54 -8.06
N GLN A 94 -28.60 6.26 -8.00
CA GLN A 94 -29.83 5.80 -7.36
C GLN A 94 -29.51 4.75 -6.30
N ASP A 95 -29.87 5.06 -5.06
CA ASP A 95 -29.78 4.13 -3.96
C ASP A 95 -31.04 3.26 -3.89
N GLY A 96 -30.83 1.96 -3.81
CA GLY A 96 -31.83 0.93 -3.62
C GLY A 96 -31.50 0.05 -2.42
N ARG A 97 -32.51 -0.66 -1.93
CA ARG A 97 -32.33 -1.75 -0.97
C ARG A 97 -32.97 -3.02 -1.51
N ASP A 98 -32.24 -4.13 -1.40
CA ASP A 98 -32.74 -5.47 -1.63
C ASP A 98 -32.60 -6.29 -0.34
N GLY A 99 -33.69 -6.37 0.42
CA GLY A 99 -33.65 -6.85 1.80
C GLY A 99 -32.77 -5.95 2.67
N ASP A 100 -31.74 -6.54 3.29
CA ASP A 100 -30.75 -5.83 4.09
C ASP A 100 -29.55 -5.34 3.24
N ASN A 101 -29.46 -5.72 1.97
CA ASN A 101 -28.35 -5.28 1.10
C ASN A 101 -28.64 -3.90 0.50
N VAL A 102 -27.59 -3.11 0.33
CA VAL A 102 -27.60 -1.83 -0.37
C VAL A 102 -27.17 -2.06 -1.81
N ILE A 103 -27.93 -1.53 -2.75
CA ILE A 103 -27.59 -1.54 -4.18
C ILE A 103 -27.57 -0.09 -4.65
N ILE A 104 -26.54 0.29 -5.37
CA ILE A 104 -26.37 1.62 -5.94
C ILE A 104 -26.29 1.45 -7.45
N SER A 105 -27.18 2.12 -8.18
CA SER A 105 -27.12 2.21 -9.64
C SER A 105 -26.45 3.51 -10.02
N ILE A 106 -25.40 3.44 -10.82
CA ILE A 106 -24.62 4.60 -11.27
C ILE A 106 -24.76 4.70 -12.79
N THR A 107 -25.01 5.91 -13.29
CA THR A 107 -25.02 6.24 -14.71
C THR A 107 -24.04 7.35 -14.98
N ILE A 108 -23.12 7.11 -15.90
CA ILE A 108 -22.12 8.08 -16.37
C ILE A 108 -22.26 8.27 -17.89
N ARG A 109 -21.72 9.37 -18.43
CA ARG A 109 -21.78 9.68 -19.86
C ARG A 109 -20.44 10.21 -20.36
N ASN A 110 -20.04 9.79 -21.56
CA ASN A 110 -18.97 10.42 -22.31
C ASN A 110 -19.49 11.75 -22.89
N GLU A 111 -19.01 12.88 -22.38
CA GLU A 111 -19.33 14.23 -22.88
C GLU A 111 -18.21 14.81 -23.76
N GLY A 112 -17.14 14.04 -23.98
CA GLY A 112 -16.09 14.36 -24.94
C GLY A 112 -16.56 14.30 -26.38
N ASN A 113 -15.64 14.58 -27.31
CA ASN A 113 -15.89 14.52 -28.75
C ASN A 113 -15.16 13.34 -29.45
N ASP A 114 -14.65 12.39 -28.66
CA ASP A 114 -14.01 11.16 -29.16
C ASP A 114 -14.50 9.98 -28.31
N PHE A 115 -14.31 8.76 -28.83
CA PHE A 115 -14.52 7.56 -28.03
C PHE A 115 -13.45 7.47 -26.93
N ASP A 116 -13.87 6.98 -25.76
CA ASP A 116 -12.99 6.72 -24.64
C ASP A 116 -13.41 5.46 -23.88
N GLY A 117 -12.54 4.97 -23.00
CA GLY A 117 -12.88 3.94 -22.04
C GLY A 117 -12.80 4.46 -20.61
N VAL A 118 -13.42 3.73 -19.69
CA VAL A 118 -13.31 4.01 -18.26
C VAL A 118 -12.91 2.78 -17.48
N MET A 119 -12.11 3.01 -16.45
CA MET A 119 -11.86 2.07 -15.37
C MET A 119 -12.69 2.48 -14.17
N VAL A 120 -13.36 1.50 -13.58
CA VAL A 120 -14.18 1.69 -12.39
C VAL A 120 -13.64 0.81 -11.28
N ALA A 121 -13.42 1.39 -10.11
CA ALA A 121 -12.95 0.70 -8.91
C ALA A 121 -13.89 0.98 -7.73
N LEU A 122 -14.04 -0.01 -6.86
CA LEU A 122 -14.92 0.02 -5.69
C LEU A 122 -14.14 -0.35 -4.43
N ASP A 123 -14.24 0.48 -3.41
CA ASP A 123 -13.61 0.29 -2.09
C ASP A 123 -14.59 0.53 -0.94
N MET A 124 -14.32 -0.04 0.22
CA MET A 124 -15.13 0.14 1.43
C MET A 124 -14.24 0.21 2.67
N ASP A 125 -14.56 1.13 3.58
CA ASP A 125 -13.77 1.42 4.78
C ASP A 125 -13.93 0.40 5.93
N VAL A 126 -14.87 -0.54 5.80
CA VAL A 126 -15.12 -1.61 6.78
C VAL A 126 -15.18 -2.99 6.11
N ASP A 127 -14.96 -4.02 6.92
CA ASP A 127 -15.07 -5.41 6.49
C ASP A 127 -16.55 -5.80 6.28
N ALA A 128 -16.94 -5.94 5.01
CA ALA A 128 -18.26 -6.36 4.58
C ALA A 128 -18.18 -7.05 3.21
N VAL A 129 -19.28 -7.70 2.78
CA VAL A 129 -19.38 -8.25 1.43
C VAL A 129 -19.89 -7.16 0.50
N PHE A 130 -19.10 -6.79 -0.51
CA PHE A 130 -19.50 -5.78 -1.50
C PHE A 130 -18.95 -6.15 -2.88
N GLY A 131 -19.41 -5.50 -3.94
CA GLY A 131 -18.94 -5.78 -5.29
C GLY A 131 -19.63 -4.93 -6.36
N LEU A 132 -19.08 -4.99 -7.57
CA LEU A 132 -19.62 -4.36 -8.77
C LEU A 132 -20.43 -5.39 -9.58
N ILE A 133 -21.46 -4.89 -10.25
CA ILE A 133 -22.19 -5.55 -11.32
C ILE A 133 -21.87 -4.74 -12.58
N PRO A 134 -20.85 -5.14 -13.34
CA PRO A 134 -20.44 -4.45 -14.56
C PRO A 134 -21.50 -4.56 -15.67
N PRO A 135 -21.46 -3.69 -16.68
CA PRO A 135 -22.25 -3.84 -17.89
C PRO A 135 -21.80 -5.07 -18.70
N GLU A 136 -22.62 -5.51 -19.66
CA GLU A 136 -22.42 -6.79 -20.39
C GLU A 136 -21.06 -6.90 -21.10
N ASP A 137 -20.57 -5.79 -21.67
CA ASP A 137 -19.33 -5.76 -22.47
C ASP A 137 -18.08 -5.33 -21.66
N ALA A 138 -18.17 -5.21 -20.33
CA ALA A 138 -17.05 -4.79 -19.51
C ALA A 138 -16.05 -5.94 -19.24
N LEU A 139 -14.77 -5.59 -19.23
CA LEU A 139 -13.67 -6.47 -18.84
C LEU A 139 -13.51 -6.46 -17.32
N HIS A 140 -13.58 -7.62 -16.69
CA HIS A 140 -13.43 -7.74 -15.24
C HIS A 140 -12.79 -9.08 -14.85
N SER A 141 -12.37 -9.19 -13.58
CA SER A 141 -11.86 -10.46 -13.04
C SER A 141 -12.97 -11.50 -12.85
N GLU A 142 -12.61 -12.79 -12.82
CA GLU A 142 -13.54 -13.90 -12.50
C GLU A 142 -13.79 -14.07 -10.97
N ALA A 143 -13.54 -13.02 -10.18
CA ALA A 143 -13.81 -13.05 -8.75
C ALA A 143 -15.33 -13.10 -8.49
N GLU A 144 -15.73 -13.77 -7.40
CA GLU A 144 -17.13 -13.78 -6.94
C GLU A 144 -17.64 -12.36 -6.65
N HIS A 145 -16.75 -11.51 -6.10
CA HIS A 145 -17.02 -10.12 -5.75
C HIS A 145 -16.11 -9.21 -6.57
N ILE A 146 -16.64 -8.69 -7.68
CA ILE A 146 -15.87 -7.85 -8.60
C ILE A 146 -15.55 -6.51 -7.93
N ARG A 147 -14.26 -6.14 -7.89
CA ARG A 147 -13.78 -4.88 -7.29
C ARG A 147 -13.45 -3.80 -8.31
N TYR A 148 -13.21 -4.23 -9.54
CA TYR A 148 -12.87 -3.34 -10.63
C TYR A 148 -13.41 -3.91 -11.94
N PHE A 149 -13.72 -3.03 -12.88
CA PHE A 149 -13.94 -3.39 -14.28
C PHE A 149 -13.46 -2.27 -15.20
N GLU A 150 -13.22 -2.61 -16.47
CA GLU A 150 -12.94 -1.67 -17.55
C GLU A 150 -14.05 -1.75 -18.59
N CYS A 151 -14.51 -0.61 -19.08
CA CYS A 151 -15.31 -0.53 -20.30
C CYS A 151 -14.48 0.24 -21.34
N ARG A 152 -14.42 -0.28 -22.58
CA ARG A 152 -13.64 0.32 -23.66
C ARG A 152 -14.57 0.80 -24.77
N ASP A 153 -14.08 1.74 -25.55
CA ASP A 153 -14.71 2.19 -26.80
C ASP A 153 -16.17 2.67 -26.60
N VAL A 154 -16.38 3.53 -25.60
CA VAL A 154 -17.66 4.20 -25.37
C VAL A 154 -17.71 5.47 -26.21
N ASP A 155 -18.60 5.49 -27.20
CA ASP A 155 -18.82 6.63 -28.09
C ASP A 155 -19.26 7.90 -27.34
N GLU A 156 -19.05 9.05 -27.98
CA GLU A 156 -19.52 10.35 -27.50
C GLU A 156 -21.04 10.35 -27.25
N GLY A 157 -21.47 11.05 -26.20
CA GLY A 157 -22.87 11.18 -25.80
C GLY A 157 -23.52 9.92 -25.23
N MET A 158 -22.81 8.78 -25.24
CA MET A 158 -23.36 7.50 -24.76
C MET A 158 -23.33 7.40 -23.23
N ASN A 159 -24.42 6.89 -22.69
CA ASN A 159 -24.55 6.59 -21.26
C ASN A 159 -24.06 5.16 -20.97
N MET A 160 -23.28 5.01 -19.91
CA MET A 160 -22.97 3.71 -19.33
C MET A 160 -23.62 3.60 -17.96
N THR A 161 -24.30 2.48 -17.70
CA THR A 161 -24.92 2.18 -16.40
C THR A 161 -24.35 0.90 -15.83
N PHE A 162 -24.02 0.93 -14.55
CA PHE A 162 -23.55 -0.22 -13.78
C PHE A 162 -24.04 -0.11 -12.34
N GLN A 163 -23.89 -1.19 -11.58
CA GLN A 163 -24.33 -1.22 -10.19
C GLN A 163 -23.19 -1.58 -9.26
N ALA A 164 -23.26 -1.08 -8.04
CA ALA A 164 -22.47 -1.54 -6.90
C ALA A 164 -23.42 -2.10 -5.85
N TYR A 165 -23.00 -3.13 -5.13
CA TYR A 165 -23.78 -3.67 -4.01
C TYR A 165 -22.90 -3.84 -2.79
N SER A 166 -23.52 -3.78 -1.62
CA SER A 166 -22.89 -4.08 -0.34
C SER A 166 -23.89 -4.67 0.65
N SER A 167 -23.48 -5.69 1.39
CA SER A 167 -24.18 -6.16 2.57
C SER A 167 -24.00 -5.17 3.71
N VAL A 168 -25.01 -4.97 4.55
CA VAL A 168 -24.84 -4.20 5.79
C VAL A 168 -23.74 -4.86 6.64
N PRO A 169 -22.70 -4.12 7.05
CA PRO A 169 -21.62 -4.65 7.87
C PRO A 169 -22.14 -5.25 9.19
N GLU A 170 -21.60 -6.41 9.58
CA GLU A 170 -22.01 -7.13 10.79
C GLU A 170 -20.82 -7.44 11.72
N GLY A 171 -21.11 -7.82 12.97
CA GLY A 171 -20.09 -8.30 13.91
C GLY A 171 -19.32 -7.21 14.67
N PHE A 172 -19.67 -5.94 14.47
CA PHE A 172 -19.07 -4.81 15.19
C PHE A 172 -19.70 -4.62 16.58
N THR A 173 -18.88 -4.20 17.55
CA THR A 173 -19.27 -3.95 18.94
C THR A 173 -19.86 -2.55 19.18
N GLY A 174 -19.83 -1.69 18.16
CA GLY A 174 -20.38 -0.34 18.17
C GLY A 174 -21.19 -0.08 16.90
N ASN A 175 -22.19 0.79 17.02
CA ASN A 175 -22.89 1.31 15.85
C ASN A 175 -21.93 2.19 15.05
N GLY A 176 -22.04 2.13 13.74
CA GLY A 176 -21.21 2.91 12.86
C GLY A 176 -21.86 3.14 11.50
N THR A 177 -21.14 3.88 10.69
CA THR A 177 -21.48 4.14 9.29
C THR A 177 -20.29 3.66 8.48
N ALA A 178 -20.57 2.84 7.48
CA ALA A 178 -19.59 2.42 6.50
C ALA A 178 -19.71 3.27 5.25
N THR A 179 -18.58 3.52 4.61
CA THR A 179 -18.49 4.33 3.39
C THR A 179 -18.11 3.42 2.24
N LEU A 180 -19.01 3.31 1.26
CA LEU A 180 -18.73 2.65 -0.01
C LEU A 180 -18.27 3.71 -1.01
N GLU A 181 -17.02 3.65 -1.44
CA GLU A 181 -16.41 4.61 -2.37
C GLU A 181 -16.25 3.97 -3.75
N LEU A 182 -16.65 4.72 -4.77
CA LEU A 182 -16.54 4.36 -6.17
C LEU A 182 -15.65 5.39 -6.85
N THR A 183 -14.63 4.93 -7.56
CA THR A 183 -13.74 5.77 -8.36
C THR A 183 -13.89 5.40 -9.82
N VAL A 184 -14.11 6.41 -10.65
CA VAL A 184 -14.18 6.30 -12.11
C VAL A 184 -13.03 7.10 -12.69
N GLN A 185 -12.28 6.50 -13.61
CA GLN A 185 -11.14 7.12 -14.27
C GLN A 185 -11.19 6.84 -15.77
N SER A 186 -10.93 7.87 -16.58
CA SER A 186 -10.76 7.70 -18.02
C SER A 186 -9.49 6.91 -18.34
N ILE A 187 -9.56 6.07 -19.37
CA ILE A 187 -8.42 5.29 -19.87
C ILE A 187 -7.50 6.15 -20.73
N ARG A 188 -8.05 7.05 -21.57
CA ARG A 188 -7.25 7.90 -22.45
C ARG A 188 -6.71 9.15 -21.76
N ASP A 189 -7.39 9.66 -20.74
CA ASP A 189 -6.90 10.75 -19.89
C ASP A 189 -7.06 10.43 -18.39
N PRO A 190 -6.06 9.83 -17.75
CA PRO A 190 -6.10 9.48 -16.33
C PRO A 190 -6.30 10.68 -15.38
N GLN A 191 -6.03 11.92 -15.82
CA GLN A 191 -6.29 13.14 -15.03
C GLN A 191 -7.79 13.39 -14.90
N GLN A 192 -8.58 12.92 -15.87
CA GLN A 192 -10.02 12.88 -15.76
C GLN A 192 -10.46 11.69 -14.92
N ASN A 193 -10.72 11.97 -13.66
CA ASN A 193 -11.30 11.04 -12.72
C ASN A 193 -12.31 11.75 -11.81
N PHE A 194 -13.23 10.98 -11.26
CA PHE A 194 -14.11 11.43 -10.19
C PHE A 194 -14.40 10.27 -9.25
N SER A 195 -14.67 10.59 -7.99
CA SER A 195 -15.16 9.62 -7.02
C SER A 195 -16.52 10.02 -6.47
N THR A 196 -17.31 9.02 -6.09
CA THR A 196 -18.57 9.20 -5.39
C THR A 196 -18.64 8.21 -4.24
N SER A 197 -19.32 8.58 -3.16
CA SER A 197 -19.43 7.74 -1.98
C SER A 197 -20.84 7.71 -1.43
N THR A 198 -21.22 6.56 -0.87
CA THR A 198 -22.50 6.35 -0.21
C THR A 198 -22.28 5.76 1.18
N ASN A 199 -23.04 6.29 2.14
CA ASN A 199 -22.98 5.88 3.54
C ASN A 199 -23.98 4.76 3.83
N ILE A 200 -23.54 3.74 4.57
CA ILE A 200 -24.31 2.57 4.98
C ILE A 200 -24.24 2.46 6.51
N ASP A 201 -25.34 2.80 7.19
CA ASP A 201 -25.42 2.67 8.64
C ASP A 201 -25.58 1.20 9.05
N TYR A 202 -24.81 0.77 10.05
CA TYR A 202 -24.91 -0.56 10.65
C TYR A 202 -25.07 -0.48 12.17
N THR A 203 -25.81 -1.43 12.71
CA THR A 203 -26.08 -1.54 14.14
C THR A 203 -25.16 -2.59 14.76
N ALA A 204 -24.61 -2.29 15.93
CA ALA A 204 -23.86 -3.26 16.70
C ALA A 204 -24.72 -4.48 17.01
N VAL A 205 -24.14 -5.66 16.82
CA VAL A 205 -24.67 -6.82 17.54
C VAL A 205 -24.24 -6.62 18.98
N ILE A 206 -25.21 -6.28 19.85
CA ILE A 206 -25.01 -6.46 21.29
C ILE A 206 -24.74 -7.95 21.45
N GLN A 207 -23.48 -8.33 21.61
CA GLN A 207 -23.16 -9.62 22.20
C GLN A 207 -23.77 -9.55 23.59
N ASN A 208 -25.03 -9.99 23.72
CA ASN A 208 -25.56 -10.36 25.01
C ASN A 208 -24.48 -11.24 25.60
N PRO A 209 -23.89 -10.89 26.77
CA PRO A 209 -22.90 -11.76 27.38
C PRO A 209 -23.60 -13.10 27.43
N ILE A 210 -23.04 -14.06 26.69
CA ILE A 210 -23.59 -15.39 26.58
C ILE A 210 -23.99 -15.75 28.01
N GLU A 211 -25.28 -15.98 28.28
CA GLU A 211 -25.66 -16.72 29.46
C GLU A 211 -25.05 -18.10 29.22
N LYS A 212 -23.75 -18.21 29.48
CA LYS A 212 -23.01 -19.45 29.46
C LYS A 212 -23.58 -20.18 30.66
N GLU A 213 -24.58 -20.99 30.38
CA GLU A 213 -25.01 -22.07 31.23
C GLU A 213 -23.75 -22.69 31.87
N GLY A 214 -23.55 -22.38 33.16
CA GLY A 214 -22.47 -22.94 33.96
C GLY A 214 -21.03 -22.49 33.63
N THR A 215 -20.73 -21.20 33.46
CA THR A 215 -19.33 -20.79 33.71
C THR A 215 -19.08 -20.86 35.21
N SER A 216 -18.41 -21.92 35.66
CA SER A 216 -18.01 -22.11 37.07
C SER A 216 -17.43 -20.80 37.61
N ALA A 217 -17.94 -20.33 38.75
CA ALA A 217 -17.45 -19.10 39.40
C ALA A 217 -15.92 -19.09 39.58
N ILE A 218 -15.31 -20.27 39.62
CA ILE A 218 -13.85 -20.47 39.69
C ILE A 218 -13.16 -20.04 38.40
N ALA A 219 -13.72 -20.34 37.22
CA ALA A 219 -13.14 -19.95 35.94
C ALA A 219 -13.18 -18.43 35.74
N VAL A 220 -14.30 -17.80 36.09
CA VAL A 220 -14.43 -16.33 36.06
C VAL A 220 -13.49 -15.66 37.06
N ALA A 221 -13.35 -16.24 38.27
CA ALA A 221 -12.40 -15.74 39.26
C ALA A 221 -10.94 -15.89 38.80
N PHE A 222 -10.61 -16.99 38.12
CA PHE A 222 -9.27 -17.25 37.60
C PHE A 222 -8.89 -16.27 36.48
N GLU A 223 -9.77 -16.03 35.51
CA GLU A 223 -9.55 -15.04 34.45
C GLU A 223 -9.36 -13.63 35.03
N LYS A 224 -10.23 -13.22 35.96
CA LYS A 224 -10.09 -11.92 36.64
C LYS A 224 -8.79 -11.81 37.43
N SER A 225 -8.35 -12.89 38.06
CA SER A 225 -7.08 -12.94 38.79
C SER A 225 -5.88 -12.83 37.85
N LEU A 226 -5.94 -13.46 36.67
CA LEU A 226 -4.90 -13.37 35.64
C LEU A 226 -4.78 -11.95 35.10
N ILE A 227 -5.91 -11.31 34.77
CA ILE A 227 -5.94 -9.91 34.32
C ILE A 227 -5.37 -8.99 35.40
N PHE A 228 -5.76 -9.17 36.67
CA PHE A 228 -5.21 -8.41 37.78
C PHE A 228 -3.68 -8.57 37.91
N LEU A 229 -3.16 -9.80 37.78
CA LEU A 229 -1.72 -10.06 37.84
C LEU A 229 -0.95 -9.46 36.66
N LEU A 230 -1.54 -9.42 35.47
CA LEU A 230 -0.96 -8.80 34.27
C LEU A 230 -0.94 -7.27 34.38
N GLU A 231 -2.06 -6.67 34.77
CA GLU A 231 -2.21 -5.22 34.93
C GLU A 231 -1.32 -4.67 36.05
N TRP A 232 -1.25 -5.38 37.18
CA TRP A 232 -0.47 -4.98 38.35
C TRP A 232 0.88 -5.70 38.48
N ASN A 233 1.38 -6.27 37.37
CA ASN A 233 2.58 -7.12 37.36
C ASN A 233 3.77 -6.46 38.08
N GLY A 234 4.00 -5.16 37.87
CA GLY A 234 5.09 -4.42 38.53
C GLY A 234 5.00 -4.40 40.07
N LEU A 235 3.79 -4.18 40.61
CA LEU A 235 3.57 -4.15 42.06
C LEU A 235 3.65 -5.56 42.65
N VAL A 236 3.02 -6.54 42.01
CA VAL A 236 3.00 -7.93 42.48
C VAL A 236 4.41 -8.52 42.50
N MET A 237 5.20 -8.31 41.45
CA MET A 237 6.58 -8.79 41.40
C MET A 237 7.45 -8.14 42.48
N THR A 238 7.23 -6.86 42.79
CA THR A 238 7.93 -6.17 43.88
C THR A 238 7.63 -6.83 45.23
N VAL A 239 6.35 -7.12 45.51
CA VAL A 239 5.94 -7.79 46.76
C VAL A 239 6.55 -9.19 46.86
N VAL A 240 6.57 -9.96 45.76
CA VAL A 240 7.17 -11.30 45.72
C VAL A 240 8.68 -11.25 45.99
N VAL A 241 9.41 -10.32 45.38
CA VAL A 241 10.84 -10.16 45.61
C VAL A 241 11.14 -9.77 47.06
N VAL A 242 10.35 -8.87 47.65
CA VAL A 242 10.49 -8.48 49.06
C VAL A 242 10.20 -9.65 49.99
N ALA A 243 9.19 -10.47 49.70
CA ALA A 243 8.86 -11.65 50.49
C ALA A 243 9.96 -12.72 50.44
N ILE A 244 10.46 -13.04 49.24
CA ILE A 244 11.57 -13.98 49.07
C ILE A 244 12.84 -13.44 49.74
N GLY A 245 13.15 -12.16 49.55
CA GLY A 245 14.27 -11.49 50.21
C GLY A 245 14.18 -11.58 51.74
N SER A 246 12.99 -11.39 52.30
CA SER A 246 12.73 -11.49 53.74
C SER A 246 12.92 -12.93 54.26
N ILE A 247 12.46 -13.93 53.51
CA ILE A 247 12.65 -15.35 53.84
C ILE A 247 14.14 -15.73 53.81
N LEU A 248 14.84 -15.36 52.75
CA LEU A 248 16.28 -15.62 52.59
C LEU A 248 17.10 -14.93 53.69
N LEU A 249 16.75 -13.69 54.05
CA LEU A 249 17.38 -12.96 55.14
C LEU A 249 17.16 -13.66 56.49
N ASN A 250 15.93 -14.10 56.78
CA ASN A 250 15.64 -14.82 58.02
C ASN A 250 16.42 -16.15 58.09
N GLN A 251 16.47 -16.90 56.99
CA GLN A 251 17.22 -18.14 56.94
C GLN A 251 18.74 -17.92 57.11
N ALA A 252 19.27 -16.83 56.55
CA ALA A 252 20.66 -16.41 56.73
C ALA A 252 20.97 -16.02 58.19
N LEU A 253 20.06 -15.31 58.86
CA LEU A 253 20.20 -14.95 60.27
C LEU A 253 20.21 -16.19 61.18
N VAL A 254 19.27 -17.12 60.96
CA VAL A 254 19.21 -18.39 61.71
C VAL A 254 20.47 -19.23 61.49
N ARG A 255 21.00 -19.29 60.26
CA ARG A 255 22.29 -19.94 59.98
C ARG A 255 23.44 -19.27 60.73
N ARG A 256 23.53 -17.94 60.67
CA ARG A 256 24.58 -17.17 61.36
C ARG A 256 24.53 -17.39 62.87
N GLN A 257 23.35 -17.44 63.48
CA GLN A 257 23.20 -17.73 64.91
C GLN A 257 23.71 -19.13 65.26
N LYS A 258 23.35 -20.15 64.48
CA LYS A 258 23.84 -21.51 64.67
C LYS A 258 25.35 -21.62 64.51
N ASP A 259 25.94 -20.91 63.56
CA ASP A 259 27.40 -20.89 63.37
C ASP A 259 28.11 -20.17 64.52
N LEU A 260 27.52 -19.11 65.07
CA LEU A 260 28.03 -18.41 66.26
C LEU A 260 27.96 -19.29 67.52
N GLU A 261 26.89 -20.08 67.67
CA GLU A 261 26.76 -21.08 68.74
C GLU A 261 27.76 -22.22 68.58
N ARG A 262 28.04 -22.67 67.34
CA ARG A 262 29.08 -23.66 67.04
C ARG A 262 30.47 -23.14 67.39
N MET A 263 30.79 -21.91 67.00
CA MET A 263 32.07 -21.27 67.35
C MET A 263 32.23 -21.04 68.85
N LYS A 264 31.13 -20.78 69.58
CA LYS A 264 31.13 -20.71 71.05
C LYS A 264 31.32 -22.09 71.70
N ARG A 265 30.85 -23.17 71.07
CA ARG A 265 31.09 -24.56 71.52
C ARG A 265 32.51 -25.03 71.21
N GLU A 266 33.06 -24.71 70.04
CA GLU A 266 34.43 -25.07 69.63
C GLU A 266 35.50 -24.27 70.40
N ASN A 267 35.22 -23.02 70.80
CA ASN A 267 36.14 -22.22 71.62
C ASN A 267 35.86 -22.30 73.13
N ALA A 268 35.00 -23.24 73.56
CA ALA A 268 34.87 -23.54 74.99
C ALA A 268 36.09 -24.39 75.40
N PRO A 269 36.84 -24.02 76.46
CA PRO A 269 38.05 -24.77 76.84
C PRO A 269 37.68 -26.20 77.22
N GLU A 270 38.14 -27.17 76.43
CA GLU A 270 38.03 -28.60 76.71
C GLU A 270 38.88 -28.95 77.95
N THR A 271 38.22 -29.57 78.94
CA THR A 271 38.91 -30.24 80.03
C THR A 271 39.31 -31.62 79.53
N GLU A 272 40.59 -31.79 79.25
CA GLU A 272 41.20 -33.05 78.78
C GLU A 272 40.91 -34.21 79.74
N SER A 273 40.47 -35.35 79.20
CA SER A 273 40.63 -36.65 79.86
C SER A 273 41.58 -37.51 79.03
N VAL A 274 42.76 -37.77 79.61
CA VAL A 274 43.90 -38.50 79.06
C VAL A 274 43.51 -39.90 78.55
N GLU A 275 43.79 -40.17 77.26
CA GLU A 275 43.62 -41.50 76.66
C GLU A 275 44.60 -42.53 77.27
N THR A 276 44.12 -43.74 77.57
CA THR A 276 44.95 -44.86 78.06
C THR A 276 45.15 -45.90 76.95
N VAL A 277 46.32 -46.55 76.93
CA VAL A 277 46.85 -47.51 75.92
C VAL A 277 45.90 -48.67 75.53
N SER A 278 44.81 -48.90 76.29
CA SER A 278 43.79 -49.91 75.97
C SER A 278 42.93 -49.57 74.74
N ASP A 279 42.76 -48.29 74.40
CA ASP A 279 41.97 -47.89 73.23
C ASP A 279 42.72 -48.04 71.90
N TRP A 280 44.05 -48.19 71.96
CA TRP A 280 44.89 -48.40 70.77
C TRP A 280 44.83 -49.85 70.27
N THR A 281 44.65 -50.83 71.16
CA THR A 281 44.59 -52.25 70.78
C THR A 281 43.24 -52.69 70.23
N LYS A 282 42.15 -51.98 70.55
CA LYS A 282 40.81 -52.25 69.97
C LYS A 282 40.71 -51.91 68.49
N ARG A 283 41.43 -50.89 68.01
CA ARG A 283 41.35 -50.44 66.61
C ARG A 283 42.03 -51.38 65.60
N PHE A 284 42.79 -52.37 66.07
CA PHE A 284 43.47 -53.33 65.18
C PHE A 284 42.81 -54.70 65.12
N SER A 285 41.95 -55.06 66.09
CA SER A 285 41.24 -56.35 66.09
C SER A 285 39.95 -56.36 65.25
N GLU A 286 39.48 -55.21 64.77
CA GLU A 286 38.28 -55.10 63.92
C GLU A 286 38.57 -55.18 62.40
N ARG A 287 39.83 -55.22 61.98
CA ARG A 287 40.21 -55.25 60.56
C ARG A 287 40.72 -56.61 60.09
N SER A 288 39.94 -57.66 60.32
CA SER A 288 40.06 -58.89 59.52
C SER A 288 38.75 -59.66 59.56
N THR A 289 37.93 -59.50 58.53
CA THR A 289 37.10 -60.52 57.83
C THR A 289 35.90 -59.83 57.14
N GLY A 290 35.97 -59.62 55.81
CA GLY A 290 34.86 -59.50 54.83
C GLY A 290 33.80 -58.39 55.03
N ALA A 291 33.36 -57.61 54.05
CA ALA A 291 33.39 -57.74 52.59
C ALA A 291 33.41 -56.33 51.97
N GLN A 292 34.10 -56.17 50.84
CA GLN A 292 33.92 -54.97 50.01
C GLN A 292 32.49 -54.93 49.49
N GLU A 293 31.72 -53.90 49.85
CA GLU A 293 30.43 -53.64 49.23
C GLU A 293 30.67 -53.16 47.80
N ASN A 294 30.50 -54.08 46.87
CA ASN A 294 30.64 -53.83 45.45
C ASN A 294 29.41 -53.02 45.02
N VAL A 295 29.59 -51.74 44.67
CA VAL A 295 28.52 -50.91 44.12
C VAL A 295 28.23 -51.41 42.71
N ILE A 296 27.24 -52.28 42.57
CA ILE A 296 26.76 -52.75 41.27
C ILE A 296 25.72 -51.74 40.77
N SER A 297 26.14 -50.87 39.84
CA SER A 297 25.19 -50.06 39.06
C SER A 297 24.26 -50.98 38.26
N PRO A 298 22.93 -50.70 38.19
CA PRO A 298 22.02 -51.51 37.40
C PRO A 298 22.44 -51.49 35.92
N ALA A 299 22.77 -52.65 35.35
CA ALA A 299 23.09 -52.78 33.94
C ALA A 299 21.79 -52.76 33.12
N VAL A 300 21.50 -51.63 32.47
CA VAL A 300 20.39 -51.49 31.54
C VAL A 300 20.81 -52.03 30.17
N LYS A 301 20.00 -52.91 29.56
CA LYS A 301 20.22 -53.38 28.17
C LYS A 301 20.12 -52.19 27.20
N SER A 302 21.00 -52.14 26.20
CA SER A 302 21.08 -51.04 25.21
C SER A 302 19.72 -50.66 24.63
N ASP A 303 18.89 -51.67 24.33
CA ASP A 303 17.61 -51.45 23.66
C ASP A 303 16.59 -50.76 24.59
N ALA A 304 16.60 -51.10 25.88
CA ALA A 304 15.76 -50.46 26.90
C ALA A 304 16.21 -49.01 27.19
N PHE A 305 17.50 -48.72 27.04
CA PHE A 305 18.02 -47.35 27.14
C PHE A 305 17.60 -46.50 25.93
N VAL A 306 17.64 -47.07 24.71
CA VAL A 306 17.22 -46.38 23.49
C VAL A 306 15.71 -46.11 23.48
N GLU A 307 14.89 -47.05 23.94
CA GLU A 307 13.43 -46.85 24.05
C GLU A 307 13.06 -45.74 25.05
N SER A 308 13.67 -45.74 26.23
CA SER A 308 13.41 -44.72 27.26
C SER A 308 13.93 -43.32 26.88
N PHE A 309 14.94 -43.24 26.01
CA PHE A 309 15.42 -41.99 25.44
C PHE A 309 14.49 -41.48 24.33
N ARG A 310 14.01 -42.36 23.44
CA ARG A 310 13.07 -42.01 22.37
C ARG A 310 11.68 -41.65 22.88
N SER A 311 11.24 -42.22 24.00
CA SER A 311 9.93 -41.91 24.60
C SER A 311 9.90 -40.55 25.30
N LYS A 312 11.07 -39.99 25.67
CA LYS A 312 11.20 -38.68 26.31
C LYS A 312 11.56 -37.53 25.36
N SER A 313 12.03 -37.81 24.14
CA SER A 313 12.26 -36.78 23.13
C SER A 313 10.96 -36.47 22.38
N LYS A 314 10.58 -35.18 22.31
CA LYS A 314 9.48 -34.74 21.43
C LYS A 314 9.81 -35.18 19.99
N ARG A 315 8.79 -35.70 19.29
CA ARG A 315 8.84 -36.08 17.87
C ARG A 315 9.59 -35.02 17.08
N SER A 316 10.63 -35.43 16.35
CA SER A 316 11.38 -34.57 15.43
C SER A 316 10.37 -33.83 14.55
N VAL A 317 10.36 -32.50 14.64
CA VAL A 317 9.70 -31.68 13.64
C VAL A 317 10.35 -32.03 12.31
N GLU A 318 9.51 -32.28 11.31
CA GLU A 318 9.91 -32.55 9.94
C GLU A 318 10.89 -31.44 9.51
N SER A 319 12.08 -31.81 9.04
CA SER A 319 13.03 -30.82 8.53
C SER A 319 12.33 -29.97 7.47
N PRO A 320 12.51 -28.63 7.46
CA PRO A 320 11.85 -27.80 6.47
C PRO A 320 12.19 -28.36 5.10
N LYS A 321 11.17 -28.60 4.27
CA LYS A 321 11.39 -28.95 2.86
C LYS A 321 12.34 -27.91 2.30
N MET A 322 13.51 -28.36 1.82
CA MET A 322 14.42 -27.50 1.08
C MET A 322 13.60 -26.80 0.00
N VAL A 323 13.69 -25.48 -0.02
CA VAL A 323 13.04 -24.64 -1.03
C VAL A 323 13.51 -25.14 -2.40
N ASP A 324 12.55 -25.35 -3.29
CA ASP A 324 12.79 -25.82 -4.65
C ASP A 324 13.80 -24.90 -5.34
N GLN A 325 14.97 -25.41 -5.69
CA GLN A 325 16.07 -24.61 -6.24
C GLN A 325 15.67 -23.95 -7.57
N GLY A 326 14.71 -24.52 -8.31
CA GLY A 326 14.16 -23.89 -9.51
C GLY A 326 13.40 -22.59 -9.21
N LYS A 327 12.64 -22.55 -8.11
CA LYS A 327 11.91 -21.34 -7.68
C LYS A 327 12.86 -20.28 -7.12
N LEU A 328 13.96 -20.72 -6.49
CA LEU A 328 14.99 -19.81 -5.99
C LEU A 328 15.74 -19.12 -7.15
N SER A 329 16.05 -19.88 -8.21
CA SER A 329 16.67 -19.33 -9.43
C SER A 329 15.75 -18.34 -10.13
N GLN A 330 14.46 -18.67 -10.27
CA GLN A 330 13.49 -17.75 -10.88
C GLN A 330 13.29 -16.48 -10.06
N ALA A 331 13.28 -16.58 -8.74
CA ALA A 331 13.20 -15.41 -7.87
C ALA A 331 14.47 -14.53 -7.97
N SER A 332 15.65 -15.14 -8.12
CA SER A 332 16.91 -14.42 -8.37
C SER A 332 16.89 -13.72 -9.73
N ASP A 333 16.48 -14.40 -10.80
CA ASP A 333 16.41 -13.81 -12.15
C ASP A 333 15.41 -12.63 -12.20
N ILE A 334 14.31 -12.70 -11.46
CA ILE A 334 13.35 -11.59 -11.36
C ILE A 334 13.94 -10.41 -10.57
N LEU A 335 14.71 -10.68 -9.52
CA LEU A 335 15.38 -9.64 -8.73
C LEU A 335 16.48 -8.95 -9.54
N ASP A 336 17.31 -9.73 -10.23
CA ASP A 336 18.40 -9.23 -11.08
C ASP A 336 17.83 -8.38 -12.24
N ARG A 337 16.69 -8.79 -12.82
CA ARG A 337 16.00 -8.00 -13.86
C ARG A 337 15.47 -6.66 -13.33
N HIS A 338 14.90 -6.65 -12.11
CA HIS A 338 14.42 -5.41 -11.51
C HIS A 338 15.57 -4.46 -11.14
N GLU A 339 16.70 -4.99 -10.69
CA GLU A 339 17.90 -4.20 -10.38
C GLU A 339 18.55 -3.65 -11.66
N GLU A 340 18.53 -4.40 -12.77
CA GLU A 340 18.98 -3.92 -14.08
C GLU A 340 18.05 -2.82 -14.63
N GLU A 341 16.73 -3.00 -14.54
CA GLU A 341 15.74 -1.98 -14.95
C GLU A 341 15.85 -0.70 -14.12
N GLU A 342 16.04 -0.80 -12.80
CA GLU A 342 16.23 0.34 -11.91
C GLU A 342 17.56 1.08 -12.23
N ASN A 343 18.65 0.33 -12.43
CA ASN A 343 19.94 0.93 -12.77
C ASN A 343 19.93 1.62 -14.15
N ILE A 344 19.20 1.08 -15.13
CA ILE A 344 19.02 1.74 -16.44
C ILE A 344 18.19 3.02 -16.28
N ALA A 345 17.10 3.00 -15.51
CA ALA A 345 16.28 4.18 -15.26
C ALA A 345 17.04 5.30 -14.52
N VAL A 346 17.94 4.92 -13.61
CA VAL A 346 18.85 5.86 -12.93
C VAL A 346 19.89 6.42 -13.90
N ALA A 347 20.46 5.59 -14.78
CA ALA A 347 21.42 6.02 -15.79
C ALA A 347 20.79 6.98 -16.81
N ASP A 348 19.56 6.71 -17.27
CA ASP A 348 18.83 7.59 -18.19
C ASP A 348 18.50 8.94 -17.55
N ASN A 349 18.09 8.95 -16.27
CA ASN A 349 17.90 10.19 -15.53
C ASN A 349 19.20 10.99 -15.38
N LEU A 350 20.33 10.31 -15.12
CA LEU A 350 21.64 10.98 -15.02
C LEU A 350 22.10 11.57 -16.35
N VAL A 351 21.78 10.90 -17.48
CA VAL A 351 22.05 11.41 -18.82
C VAL A 351 21.17 12.62 -19.13
N LEU A 352 19.89 12.59 -18.74
CA LEU A 352 18.99 13.74 -18.87
C LEU A 352 19.49 14.94 -18.03
N GLU A 353 19.94 14.70 -16.80
CA GLU A 353 20.49 15.73 -15.92
C GLU A 353 21.79 16.36 -16.49
N LEU A 354 22.64 15.55 -17.13
CA LEU A 354 23.85 16.04 -17.81
C LEU A 354 23.57 16.79 -19.12
N LEU A 355 22.50 16.44 -19.83
CA LEU A 355 22.07 17.15 -21.05
C LEU A 355 21.43 18.50 -20.72
N ASP A 356 20.73 18.60 -19.58
CA ASP A 356 20.18 19.87 -19.08
C ASP A 356 21.28 20.81 -18.51
N GLU A 357 22.39 20.27 -17.98
CA GLU A 357 23.52 21.10 -17.49
C GLU A 357 24.37 21.73 -18.62
N ASP A 358 24.39 21.16 -19.83
CA ASP A 358 25.15 21.70 -20.97
C ASP A 358 24.42 22.85 -21.70
N GLU A 359 23.13 23.08 -21.43
CA GLU A 359 22.35 24.20 -22.02
C GLU A 359 22.35 25.48 -21.18
N SER A 360 22.92 25.48 -19.96
CA SER A 360 22.86 26.64 -19.05
C SER A 360 24.19 27.33 -18.73
N THR A 361 25.27 27.10 -19.50
CA THR A 361 26.53 27.85 -19.33
C THR A 361 27.00 28.58 -20.58
N ASP A 362 26.13 29.39 -21.18
CA ASP A 362 26.58 30.53 -22.00
C ASP A 362 26.78 31.76 -21.10
N THR A 363 27.78 31.69 -20.21
CA THR A 363 28.29 32.88 -19.54
C THR A 363 29.16 33.66 -20.51
N VAL A 364 28.58 34.74 -21.01
CA VAL A 364 29.21 35.90 -21.64
C VAL A 364 30.60 36.18 -21.06
N PHE A 365 31.64 35.91 -21.87
CA PHE A 365 32.97 36.49 -21.69
C PHE A 365 32.90 37.97 -22.02
N ASP A 366 32.79 38.81 -21.00
CA ASP A 366 33.04 40.25 -21.13
C ASP A 366 34.56 40.47 -20.98
N LEU A 367 35.23 40.62 -22.11
CA LEU A 367 36.62 41.08 -22.18
C LEU A 367 36.60 42.55 -22.57
N ASP A 368 36.76 43.45 -21.60
CA ASP A 368 37.49 44.70 -21.80
C ASP A 368 38.02 45.28 -20.47
N LEU A 369 39.35 45.49 -20.44
CA LEU A 369 40.23 46.18 -19.46
C LEU A 369 40.70 45.46 -18.19
#